data_AF-A0A1G2LT11-F1
#
_entry.id   AF-A0A1G2LT11-F1
#
_cell.length_a   1.000
_cell.length_b   1.000
_cell.length_c   1.000
_cell.angle_alpha   90.00
_cell.angle_beta   90.00
_cell.angle_gamma   90.00
#
_symmetry.space_group_name_H-M   'P 1'
#
loop_
_entity.id
_entity.type
_entity.pdbx_description
1 polymer ?
#
loop_
_entity_poly.entity_id
_entity_poly.type
_entity_poly.pdbx_seq_one_letter_code
_entity_poly.pdbx_strand_id
1 'polypeptide(L)'
;MLGAFPGICEKQIDSQRSDQLRQIKFLNMNNYKGVIIEESLTNKNILKKIKIVSTKVEKVTGEHQTPWFSQWTLHTIELPESEAKTIAKEISQSLDNEHSWYADFKNNTYHYIIFRNKIFYIDRINKEQYDEAKRYGISLGIPDYQVAFAPDDKI
;
A
#
# COMPACT_ATOMS: atom_id res chain seq x y z
N MET A 1 -40.10 37.12 25.14
CA MET A 1 -38.68 37.11 24.70
C MET A 1 -38.46 35.87 23.85
N LEU A 2 -38.44 36.01 22.53
CA LEU A 2 -38.06 34.94 21.60
C LEU A 2 -36.94 35.53 20.74
N GLY A 3 -35.70 35.15 21.05
CA GLY A 3 -34.51 35.54 20.31
C GLY A 3 -34.45 34.78 19.00
N ALA A 4 -34.36 35.51 17.88
CA ALA A 4 -34.10 34.92 16.57
C ALA A 4 -32.63 34.48 16.51
N PHE A 5 -32.38 33.19 16.26
CA PHE A 5 -31.06 32.70 15.88
C PHE A 5 -30.74 33.21 14.47
N PRO A 6 -29.59 33.86 14.24
CA PRO A 6 -29.22 34.31 12.90
C PRO A 6 -28.95 33.10 12.00
N GLY A 7 -29.67 33.04 10.89
CA GLY A 7 -29.47 32.04 9.84
C GLY A 7 -28.06 32.16 9.27
N ILE A 8 -27.33 31.05 9.26
CA ILE A 8 -26.00 30.95 8.66
C ILE A 8 -26.15 31.29 7.17
N CYS A 9 -25.37 32.28 6.71
CA CYS A 9 -25.42 32.78 5.34
C CYS A 9 -24.94 31.70 4.34
N GLU A 10 -25.64 31.54 3.21
CA GLU A 10 -25.36 30.56 2.14
C GLU A 10 -23.91 30.59 1.64
N LYS A 11 -23.30 31.79 1.52
CA LYS A 11 -21.89 31.96 1.15
C LYS A 11 -20.91 31.33 2.14
N GLN A 12 -21.29 31.28 3.42
CA GLN A 12 -20.48 30.70 4.48
C GLN A 12 -20.53 29.16 4.41
N ILE A 13 -21.67 28.60 4.01
CA ILE A 13 -21.85 27.16 3.79
C ILE A 13 -21.04 26.70 2.56
N ASP A 14 -21.05 27.47 1.47
CA ASP A 14 -20.29 27.15 0.25
C ASP A 14 -18.76 27.16 0.49
N SER A 15 -18.27 28.16 1.22
CA SER A 15 -16.84 28.23 1.60
C SER A 15 -16.44 27.00 2.42
N GLN A 16 -17.21 26.67 3.47
CA GLN A 16 -16.89 25.52 4.33
C GLN A 16 -16.95 24.19 3.58
N ARG A 17 -17.92 24.02 2.67
CA ARG A 17 -17.99 22.84 1.81
C ARG A 17 -16.78 22.73 0.89
N SER A 18 -16.30 23.85 0.34
CA SER A 18 -15.14 23.87 -0.54
C SER A 18 -13.83 23.50 0.19
N ASP A 19 -13.65 24.00 1.41
CA ASP A 19 -12.49 23.68 2.24
C ASP A 19 -12.52 22.21 2.68
N GLN A 20 -13.69 21.70 3.05
CA GLN A 20 -13.88 20.29 3.38
C GLN A 20 -13.57 19.39 2.18
N LEU A 21 -14.00 19.75 0.97
CA LEU A 21 -13.69 19.00 -0.26
C LEU A 21 -12.19 19.03 -0.60
N ARG A 22 -11.52 20.17 -0.40
CA ARG A 22 -10.06 20.29 -0.58
C ARG A 22 -9.31 19.40 0.40
N GLN A 23 -9.73 19.40 1.67
CA GLN A 23 -9.12 18.55 2.69
C GLN A 23 -9.31 17.06 2.38
N ILE A 24 -10.52 16.63 1.99
CA ILE A 24 -10.79 15.25 1.59
C ILE A 24 -9.95 14.85 0.38
N LYS A 25 -9.84 15.73 -0.62
CA LYS A 25 -9.02 15.46 -1.81
C LYS A 25 -7.53 15.33 -1.47
N PHE A 26 -7.03 16.20 -0.58
CA PHE A 26 -5.65 16.13 -0.10
C PHE A 26 -5.37 14.84 0.67
N LEU A 27 -6.27 14.46 1.59
CA LEU A 27 -6.17 13.19 2.31
C LEU A 27 -6.14 12.00 1.34
N ASN A 28 -7.01 11.99 0.33
CA ASN A 28 -7.04 10.93 -0.68
C ASN A 28 -5.80 10.93 -1.60
N MET A 29 -5.15 12.08 -1.82
CA MET A 29 -3.92 12.17 -2.60
C MET A 29 -2.70 11.55 -1.90
N ASN A 30 -2.77 11.39 -0.58
CA ASN A 30 -1.70 10.77 0.22
C ASN A 30 -1.96 9.30 0.54
N ASN A 31 -3.10 8.76 0.08
CA ASN A 31 -3.39 7.34 0.23
C ASN A 31 -2.32 6.52 -0.49
N TYR A 32 -1.93 5.43 0.15
CA TYR A 32 -1.01 4.46 -0.41
C TYR A 32 -1.76 3.53 -1.34
N LYS A 33 -1.10 3.14 -2.43
CA LYS A 33 -1.57 2.11 -3.35
C LYS A 33 -0.49 1.07 -3.53
N GLY A 34 -0.92 -0.17 -3.69
CA GLY A 34 -0.03 -1.30 -3.87
C GLY A 34 -0.79 -2.53 -4.32
N VAL A 35 -0.06 -3.62 -4.51
CA VAL A 35 -0.62 -4.90 -4.89
C VAL A 35 -0.19 -5.95 -3.89
N ILE A 36 -1.17 -6.71 -3.37
CA ILE A 36 -0.92 -7.85 -2.50
C ILE A 36 -1.34 -9.12 -3.23
N ILE A 37 -0.45 -10.10 -3.26
CA ILE A 37 -0.76 -11.45 -3.75
C ILE A 37 -1.39 -12.23 -2.60
N GLU A 38 -2.62 -12.72 -2.76
CA GLU A 38 -3.33 -13.42 -1.67
C GLU A 38 -2.58 -14.67 -1.20
N GLU A 39 -1.95 -15.39 -2.13
CA GLU A 39 -1.19 -16.62 -1.89
C GLU A 39 0.13 -16.38 -1.14
N SER A 40 0.61 -15.13 -1.05
CA SER A 40 1.78 -14.80 -0.24
C SER A 40 1.46 -14.64 1.26
N LEU A 41 0.18 -14.65 1.64
CA LEU A 41 -0.28 -14.45 3.01
C LEU A 41 -0.74 -15.77 3.67
N THR A 42 -0.19 -16.08 4.84
CA THR A 42 -0.71 -17.13 5.72
C THR A 42 -2.01 -16.70 6.40
N ASN A 43 -2.15 -15.41 6.73
CA ASN A 43 -3.37 -14.86 7.33
C ASN A 43 -4.09 -13.89 6.39
N LYS A 44 -5.06 -14.42 5.64
CA LYS A 44 -5.86 -13.66 4.67
C LYS A 44 -6.88 -12.70 5.31
N ASN A 45 -7.11 -12.76 6.62
CA ASN A 45 -8.07 -11.86 7.27
C ASN A 45 -7.65 -10.38 7.19
N ILE A 46 -6.37 -10.11 6.98
CA ILE A 46 -5.88 -8.74 6.76
C ILE A 46 -6.54 -8.08 5.54
N LEU A 47 -6.86 -8.84 4.49
CA LEU A 47 -7.51 -8.33 3.28
C LEU A 47 -8.92 -7.77 3.57
N LYS A 48 -9.57 -8.22 4.65
CA LYS A 48 -10.88 -7.71 5.08
C LYS A 48 -10.79 -6.34 5.76
N LYS A 49 -9.61 -5.96 6.25
CA LYS A 49 -9.35 -4.67 6.89
C LYS A 49 -8.94 -3.60 5.88
N ILE A 50 -8.59 -4.01 4.66
CA ILE A 50 -8.03 -3.14 3.64
C ILE A 50 -9.09 -2.88 2.57
N LYS A 51 -9.13 -1.65 2.05
CA LYS A 51 -9.95 -1.32 0.90
C LYS A 51 -9.32 -1.90 -0.37
N ILE A 52 -9.93 -2.94 -0.92
CA ILE A 52 -9.56 -3.51 -2.21
C ILE A 52 -10.24 -2.71 -3.32
N VAL A 53 -9.45 -2.15 -4.22
CA VAL A 53 -9.91 -1.36 -5.37
C VAL A 53 -10.15 -2.24 -6.60
N SER A 54 -9.32 -3.26 -6.77
CA SER A 54 -9.41 -4.20 -7.88
C SER A 54 -8.82 -5.56 -7.49
N THR A 55 -9.30 -6.62 -8.13
CA THR A 55 -8.75 -7.97 -7.99
C THR A 55 -8.53 -8.54 -9.38
N LYS A 56 -7.33 -9.07 -9.62
CA LYS A 56 -6.96 -9.74 -10.86
C LYS A 56 -6.45 -11.14 -10.53
N VAL A 57 -6.94 -12.14 -11.26
CA VAL A 57 -6.48 -13.53 -11.11
C VAL A 57 -5.73 -13.92 -12.38
N GLU A 58 -4.51 -14.43 -12.21
CA GLU A 58 -3.63 -14.83 -13.30
C GLU A 58 -3.07 -16.23 -13.05
N LYS A 59 -2.77 -16.97 -14.12
CA LYS A 59 -2.08 -18.26 -13.99
C LYS A 59 -0.61 -18.04 -13.73
N VAL A 60 -0.02 -18.88 -12.88
CA VAL A 60 1.42 -18.82 -12.61
C VAL A 60 2.19 -19.16 -13.89
N THR A 61 3.16 -18.32 -14.23
CA THR A 61 4.11 -18.54 -15.31
C THR A 61 5.49 -18.89 -14.74
N GLY A 62 6.42 -19.37 -15.56
CA GLY A 62 7.79 -19.67 -15.12
C GLY A 62 8.52 -18.43 -14.55
N GLU A 63 8.17 -17.23 -15.00
CA GLU A 63 8.78 -15.96 -14.56
C GLU A 63 8.42 -15.60 -13.11
N HIS A 64 7.30 -16.11 -12.61
CA HIS A 64 6.84 -15.88 -11.23
C HIS A 64 7.71 -16.62 -10.20
N GLN A 65 8.41 -17.68 -10.61
CA GLN A 65 9.23 -18.55 -9.74
C GLN A 65 8.49 -19.15 -8.54
N THR A 66 7.19 -19.40 -8.68
CA THR A 66 6.35 -20.03 -7.65
C THR A 66 5.73 -21.33 -8.15
N PRO A 67 6.53 -22.38 -8.45
CA PRO A 67 6.05 -23.62 -9.06
C PRO A 67 5.00 -24.37 -8.21
N TRP A 68 4.90 -24.06 -6.92
CA TRP A 68 3.92 -24.65 -5.99
C TRP A 68 2.53 -24.02 -6.08
N PHE A 69 2.35 -22.91 -6.80
CA PHE A 69 1.04 -22.29 -7.03
C PHE A 69 0.60 -22.41 -8.49
N SER A 70 -0.70 -22.62 -8.71
CA SER A 70 -1.31 -22.67 -10.03
C SER A 70 -1.79 -21.31 -10.53
N GLN A 71 -2.05 -20.38 -9.61
CA GLN A 71 -2.54 -19.03 -9.88
C GLN A 71 -2.04 -18.02 -8.84
N TRP A 72 -2.05 -16.75 -9.22
CA TRP A 72 -1.87 -15.59 -8.35
C TRP A 72 -3.15 -14.76 -8.33
N THR A 73 -3.58 -14.37 -7.13
CA THR A 73 -4.70 -13.47 -6.89
C THR A 73 -4.15 -12.12 -6.43
N LEU A 74 -4.08 -11.18 -7.35
CA LEU A 74 -3.52 -9.85 -7.14
C LEU A 74 -4.62 -8.88 -6.70
N HIS A 75 -4.57 -8.44 -5.44
CA HIS A 75 -5.45 -7.40 -4.91
C HIS A 75 -4.75 -6.04 -4.98
N THR A 76 -5.27 -5.15 -5.82
CA THR A 76 -4.90 -3.73 -5.78
C THR A 76 -5.60 -3.07 -4.60
N ILE A 77 -4.82 -2.52 -3.69
CA ILE A 77 -5.31 -1.93 -2.45
C ILE A 77 -5.16 -0.42 -2.43
N GLU A 78 -5.98 0.23 -1.62
CA GLU A 78 -5.83 1.64 -1.25
C GLU A 78 -5.89 1.78 0.27
N LEU A 79 -4.91 2.45 0.85
CA LEU A 79 -4.75 2.58 2.29
C LEU A 79 -4.64 4.06 2.69
N PRO A 80 -5.38 4.52 3.70
CA PRO A 80 -5.15 5.85 4.25
C PRO A 80 -3.80 5.89 4.95
N GLU A 81 -3.14 7.05 4.89
CA GLU A 81 -1.81 7.26 5.48
C GLU A 81 -1.77 6.94 6.98
N SER A 82 -2.88 7.21 7.69
CA SER A 82 -3.03 6.91 9.12
C SER A 82 -2.96 5.42 9.47
N GLU A 83 -3.32 4.54 8.53
CA GLU A 83 -3.35 3.09 8.75
C GLU A 83 -2.16 2.35 8.13
N ALA A 84 -1.48 2.98 7.16
CA ALA A 84 -0.38 2.41 6.39
C ALA A 84 0.67 1.70 7.27
N LYS A 85 1.13 2.34 8.34
CA LYS A 85 2.13 1.77 9.25
C LYS A 85 1.64 0.54 10.00
N THR A 86 0.37 0.53 10.43
CA THR A 86 -0.23 -0.59 11.16
C THR A 86 -0.43 -1.78 10.22
N ILE A 87 -0.97 -1.53 9.03
CA ILE A 87 -1.18 -2.56 8.01
C ILE A 87 0.16 -3.13 7.54
N ALA A 88 1.21 -2.32 7.36
CA ALA A 88 2.55 -2.81 7.03
C ALA A 88 3.06 -3.84 8.04
N LYS A 89 2.86 -3.59 9.34
CA LYS A 89 3.23 -4.51 10.41
C LYS A 89 2.43 -5.80 10.37
N GLU A 90 1.12 -5.72 10.18
CA GLU A 90 0.27 -6.90 10.08
C GLU A 90 0.62 -7.75 8.86
N ILE A 91 0.91 -7.12 7.70
CA ILE A 91 1.39 -7.82 6.49
C ILE A 91 2.71 -8.51 6.78
N SER A 92 3.69 -7.80 7.36
CA SER A 92 5.02 -8.36 7.68
C SER A 92 4.95 -9.61 8.55
N GLN A 93 3.95 -9.72 9.43
CA GLN A 93 3.70 -10.89 10.27
C GLN A 93 2.88 -11.98 9.58
N SER A 94 2.13 -11.62 8.54
CA SER A 94 1.20 -12.52 7.83
C SER A 94 1.79 -13.07 6.53
N LEU A 95 2.94 -12.59 6.06
CA LEU A 95 3.64 -13.17 4.90
C LEU A 95 4.06 -14.61 5.17
N ASP A 96 4.01 -15.48 4.18
CA ASP A 96 4.41 -16.88 4.29
C ASP A 96 5.82 -17.08 4.86
N ASN A 97 6.01 -18.16 5.62
CA ASN A 97 7.27 -18.48 6.29
C ASN A 97 8.12 -19.49 5.52
N GLU A 98 7.54 -20.20 4.55
CA GLU A 98 8.24 -21.21 3.76
C GLU A 98 8.98 -20.59 2.58
N HIS A 99 8.43 -19.52 2.01
CA HIS A 99 8.97 -18.87 0.81
C HIS A 99 9.24 -17.38 1.03
N SER A 100 10.21 -16.85 0.29
CA SER A 100 10.60 -15.44 0.38
C SER A 100 9.63 -14.55 -0.39
N TRP A 101 8.71 -13.93 0.34
CA TRP A 101 7.74 -12.98 -0.21
C TRP A 101 8.03 -11.55 0.25
N TYR A 102 7.59 -10.61 -0.57
CA TYR A 102 7.44 -9.23 -0.19
C TYR A 102 6.09 -8.70 -0.67
N ALA A 103 5.65 -7.62 -0.03
CA ALA A 103 4.55 -6.80 -0.50
C ALA A 103 5.01 -5.34 -0.44
N ASP A 104 4.45 -4.51 -1.30
CA ASP A 104 4.77 -3.10 -1.31
C ASP A 104 3.54 -2.24 -1.56
N PHE A 105 3.59 -1.04 -1.00
CA PHE A 105 2.63 0.02 -1.31
C PHE A 105 3.28 1.38 -1.13
N LYS A 106 2.89 2.32 -1.97
CA LYS A 106 3.50 3.65 -2.07
C LYS A 106 2.46 4.73 -2.27
N ASN A 107 2.79 5.93 -1.82
CA ASN A 107 2.10 7.15 -2.19
C ASN A 107 3.07 8.07 -2.95
N ASN A 108 2.77 9.37 -3.05
CA ASN A 108 3.60 10.31 -3.79
C ASN A 108 4.97 10.59 -3.14
N THR A 109 5.12 10.34 -1.85
CA THR A 109 6.31 10.74 -1.08
C THR A 109 7.07 9.56 -0.52
N TYR A 110 6.37 8.51 -0.08
CA TYR A 110 6.96 7.37 0.59
C TYR A 110 6.52 6.03 0.01
N HIS A 111 7.37 5.03 0.23
CA HIS A 111 7.18 3.66 -0.23
C HIS A 111 7.45 2.69 0.92
N TYR A 112 6.47 1.86 1.25
CA TYR A 112 6.65 0.73 2.15
C TYR A 112 7.03 -0.50 1.35
N ILE A 113 8.18 -1.08 1.66
CA ILE A 113 8.59 -2.40 1.16
C ILE A 113 8.63 -3.34 2.36
N ILE A 114 7.79 -4.36 2.30
CA ILE A 114 7.45 -5.21 3.45
C ILE A 114 7.89 -6.62 3.15
N PHE A 115 8.89 -7.07 3.89
CA PHE A 115 9.28 -8.47 3.94
C PHE A 115 8.75 -9.10 5.24
N ARG A 116 8.85 -10.42 5.33
CA ARG A 116 8.56 -11.11 6.59
C ARG A 116 9.47 -10.59 7.70
N ASN A 117 8.86 -10.11 8.80
CA ASN A 117 9.54 -9.52 9.98
C ASN A 117 10.44 -8.29 9.73
N LYS A 118 10.45 -7.71 8.53
CA LYS A 118 11.27 -6.52 8.20
C LYS A 118 10.50 -5.59 7.29
N ILE A 119 10.48 -4.30 7.63
CA ILE A 119 9.79 -3.26 6.86
C ILE A 119 10.79 -2.15 6.57
N PHE A 120 10.83 -1.71 5.32
CA PHE A 120 11.52 -0.52 4.88
C PHE A 120 10.48 0.57 4.60
N TYR A 121 10.66 1.73 5.21
CA TYR A 121 9.87 2.92 4.93
C TYR A 121 10.77 3.92 4.24
N ILE A 122 10.59 4.03 2.93
CA ILE A 122 11.53 4.66 2.01
C ILE A 122 10.99 6.01 1.57
N ASP A 123 11.79 7.06 1.71
CA ASP A 123 11.55 8.31 0.98
C ASP A 123 11.83 8.05 -0.50
N ARG A 124 10.84 8.31 -1.36
CA ARG A 124 10.91 7.94 -2.78
C ARG A 124 12.04 8.61 -3.54
N ILE A 125 12.57 9.74 -3.06
CA ILE A 125 13.72 10.39 -3.70
C ILE A 125 15.06 9.81 -3.24
N ASN A 126 15.07 8.97 -2.21
CA ASN A 126 16.27 8.41 -1.61
C ASN A 126 16.65 7.06 -2.24
N LYS A 127 17.58 7.11 -3.19
CA LYS A 127 18.11 5.91 -3.85
C LYS A 127 18.82 4.93 -2.90
N GLU A 128 19.55 5.44 -1.89
CA GLU A 128 20.31 4.58 -0.98
C GLU A 128 19.40 3.67 -0.15
N GLN A 129 18.24 4.20 0.28
CA GLN A 129 17.21 3.42 0.98
C GLN A 129 16.61 2.32 0.10
N TYR A 130 16.39 2.60 -1.20
CA TYR A 130 16.00 1.58 -2.17
C TYR A 130 17.06 0.51 -2.35
N ASP A 131 18.32 0.91 -2.49
CA ASP A 131 19.43 -0.03 -2.66
C ASP A 131 19.56 -0.95 -1.43
N GLU A 132 19.27 -0.46 -0.22
CA GLU A 132 19.24 -1.27 1.00
C GLU A 132 18.12 -2.32 0.98
N ALA A 133 16.88 -1.90 0.68
CA ALA A 133 15.75 -2.81 0.60
C ALA A 133 15.94 -3.86 -0.49
N LYS A 134 16.51 -3.46 -1.63
CA LYS A 134 16.86 -4.34 -2.74
C LYS A 134 17.89 -5.40 -2.33
N ARG A 135 19.00 -4.98 -1.70
CA ARG A 135 20.02 -5.92 -1.17
C ARG A 135 19.42 -6.91 -0.19
N TYR A 136 18.50 -6.46 0.67
CA TYR A 136 17.81 -7.33 1.61
C TYR A 136 16.95 -8.38 0.88
N GLY A 137 16.14 -7.98 -0.10
CA GLY A 137 15.34 -8.91 -0.90
C GLY A 137 16.18 -9.96 -1.63
N ILE A 138 17.29 -9.54 -2.25
CA ILE A 138 18.25 -10.46 -2.90
C ILE A 138 18.85 -11.44 -1.89
N SER A 139 19.18 -10.98 -0.68
CA SER A 139 19.73 -11.86 0.37
C SER A 139 18.75 -12.93 0.85
N LEU A 140 17.44 -12.72 0.65
CA LEU A 140 16.39 -13.72 0.90
C LEU A 140 16.19 -14.68 -0.28
N GLY A 141 16.94 -14.52 -1.37
CA GLY A 141 16.81 -15.34 -2.58
C GLY A 141 15.74 -14.86 -3.56
N ILE A 142 15.18 -13.66 -3.38
CA ILE A 142 14.25 -13.06 -4.34
C ILE A 142 15.05 -12.61 -5.57
N PRO A 143 14.64 -12.98 -6.80
CA PRO A 143 15.35 -12.59 -8.01
C PRO A 143 15.47 -11.06 -8.16
N ASP A 144 16.64 -10.62 -8.63
CA ASP A 144 16.98 -9.19 -8.78
C ASP A 144 15.94 -8.39 -9.58
N TYR A 145 15.38 -9.00 -10.63
CA TYR A 145 14.38 -8.38 -11.49
C TYR A 145 13.03 -8.18 -10.79
N GLN A 146 12.72 -8.94 -9.74
CA GLN A 146 11.49 -8.77 -8.94
C GLN A 146 11.65 -7.64 -7.91
N VAL A 147 12.87 -7.38 -7.43
CA VAL A 147 13.17 -6.34 -6.43
C VAL A 147 13.80 -5.09 -7.05
N ALA A 148 13.45 -4.78 -8.31
CA ALA A 148 13.96 -3.63 -9.06
C ALA A 148 13.19 -2.34 -8.76
N PHE A 149 13.05 -1.99 -7.47
CA PHE A 149 12.34 -0.79 -7.02
C PHE A 149 13.07 0.49 -7.45
N ALA A 150 12.34 1.50 -7.94
CA ALA A 150 12.91 2.77 -8.36
C ALA A 150 12.09 4.01 -7.92
N PRO A 151 12.75 5.17 -7.73
CA PRO A 151 12.09 6.46 -7.45
C PRO A 151 10.96 6.81 -8.43
N ASP A 152 11.19 6.54 -9.71
CA ASP A 152 10.31 6.93 -10.83
C ASP A 152 9.15 5.96 -11.07
N ASP A 153 9.02 4.91 -10.26
CA ASP A 153 7.94 3.94 -10.42
C ASP A 153 6.58 4.62 -10.21
N LYS A 154 5.72 4.53 -11.23
CA LYS A 154 4.36 5.08 -11.18
C LYS A 154 3.54 4.44 -10.06
N ILE A 155 2.61 5.21 -9.50
CA ILE A 155 1.59 4.76 -8.53
C ILE A 155 0.39 4.23 -9.30
#